data_AF-R0JYF0-F1
#
_entry.id   AF-R0JYF0-F1
#
_cell.length_a   1.000
_cell.length_b   1.000
_cell.length_c   1.000
_cell.angle_alpha   90.00
_cell.angle_beta   90.00
_cell.angle_gamma   90.00
#
_symmetry.space_group_name_H-M   'P 1'
#
loop_
_entity.id
_entity.type
_entity.pdbx_description
1 polymer ?
#
loop_
_entity_poly.entity_id
_entity_poly.type
_entity_poly.pdbx_seq_one_letter_code
_entity_poly.pdbx_strand_id
1 'polypeptide(L)'
;MLSQRRQADWLFVKLNEVMIEECYHYRKNEQPQLDVLFDAKQWEQFVNTAQSKIRMSKQCLAPLVKTAEYWGMNKVQYYEWASMGIKYCDVLATAASRNPVWEDARVKLNQLLLRRITEGRSLRKTANPIYLLDLEHLIAWTGKTDFEKKGRRVYTLKYETITESDLPVGYVLDRFGVIKPHIIRTKSRICSREVQQPSLIAIFLSDVLVTGNCCDCSSSRVVVY
;
A
#
# COMPACT_ATOMS: atom_id res chain seq x y z
N MET A 1 21.81 5.20 -26.18
CA MET A 1 21.31 6.55 -25.83
C MET A 1 20.10 6.99 -26.65
N LEU A 2 20.15 6.98 -28.00
CA LEU A 2 19.02 7.39 -28.85
C LEU A 2 17.74 6.52 -28.69
N SER A 3 17.87 5.23 -28.39
CA SER A 3 16.73 4.32 -28.20
C SER A 3 15.97 4.55 -26.88
N GLN A 4 16.70 4.84 -25.79
CA GLN A 4 16.13 5.15 -24.49
C GLN A 4 15.41 6.49 -24.48
N ARG A 5 15.95 7.49 -25.21
CA ARG A 5 15.31 8.80 -25.37
C ARG A 5 13.96 8.67 -26.07
N ARG A 6 13.89 7.92 -27.18
CA ARG A 6 12.62 7.63 -27.87
C ARG A 6 11.59 6.89 -27.01
N GLN A 7 12.04 5.95 -26.16
CA GLN A 7 11.14 5.23 -25.26
C GLN A 7 10.58 6.14 -24.16
N ALA A 8 11.40 7.04 -23.61
CA ALA A 8 10.95 8.03 -22.64
C ALA A 8 9.97 9.03 -23.29
N ASP A 9 10.31 9.58 -24.45
CA ASP A 9 9.46 10.51 -25.20
C ASP A 9 8.09 9.88 -25.49
N TRP A 10 8.06 8.60 -25.90
CA TRP A 10 6.82 7.87 -26.12
C TRP A 10 5.99 7.71 -24.85
N LEU A 11 6.62 7.39 -23.71
CA LEU A 11 5.93 7.23 -22.43
C LEU A 11 5.34 8.56 -21.93
N PHE A 12 6.07 9.66 -22.13
CA PHE A 12 5.59 11.01 -21.81
C PHE A 12 4.41 11.41 -22.69
N VAL A 13 4.45 11.10 -23.99
CA VAL A 13 3.32 11.34 -24.89
C VAL A 13 2.08 10.57 -24.43
N LYS A 14 2.23 9.28 -24.06
CA LYS A 14 1.11 8.48 -23.57
C LYS A 14 0.57 8.92 -22.21
N LEU A 15 1.44 9.31 -21.29
CA LEU A 15 1.01 9.90 -20.02
C LEU A 15 0.26 11.22 -20.26
N ASN A 16 0.76 12.05 -21.18
CA ASN A 16 0.16 13.33 -21.52
C ASN A 16 -1.24 13.15 -22.17
N GLU A 17 -1.39 12.18 -23.07
CA GLU A 17 -2.70 11.81 -23.65
C GLU A 17 -3.71 11.45 -22.55
N VAL A 18 -3.35 10.57 -21.62
CA VAL A 18 -4.22 10.19 -20.49
C VAL A 18 -4.54 11.38 -19.58
N MET A 19 -3.55 12.24 -19.31
CA MET A 19 -3.78 13.45 -18.50
C MET A 19 -4.69 14.47 -19.20
N ILE A 20 -4.64 14.58 -20.53
CA ILE A 20 -5.54 15.44 -21.32
C ILE A 20 -6.97 14.87 -21.34
N GLU A 21 -7.11 13.54 -21.41
CA GLU A 21 -8.42 12.87 -21.44
C GLU A 21 -9.10 12.88 -20.07
N GLU A 22 -8.36 12.58 -19.01
CA GLU A 22 -8.92 12.35 -17.67
C GLU A 22 -8.90 13.62 -16.78
N CYS A 23 -8.10 14.63 -17.12
CA CYS A 23 -7.92 15.81 -16.27
C CYS A 23 -8.39 17.12 -16.94
N TYR A 24 -9.62 17.54 -16.60
CA TYR A 24 -10.27 18.74 -17.15
C TYR A 24 -9.44 20.03 -17.02
N HIS A 25 -8.67 20.19 -15.93
CA HIS A 25 -7.81 21.37 -15.72
C HIS A 25 -6.51 21.33 -16.54
N TYR A 26 -5.98 20.15 -16.83
CA TYR A 26 -4.78 20.00 -17.65
C TYR A 26 -5.05 20.38 -19.11
N ARG A 27 -6.27 20.11 -19.60
CA ARG A 27 -6.75 20.49 -20.93
C ARG A 27 -6.82 22.01 -21.16
N LYS A 28 -6.95 22.81 -20.11
CA LYS A 28 -7.31 24.24 -20.20
C LYS A 28 -6.15 25.22 -19.98
N ASN A 29 -5.03 24.73 -19.43
CA ASN A 29 -3.82 25.54 -19.23
C ASN A 29 -2.80 25.19 -20.31
N GLU A 30 -2.22 26.20 -20.94
CA GLU A 30 -1.08 26.03 -21.84
C GLU A 30 0.00 25.18 -21.15
N GLN A 31 0.56 24.24 -21.92
CA GLN A 31 1.52 23.25 -21.48
C GLN A 31 2.53 23.86 -20.49
N PRO A 32 2.70 23.29 -19.28
CA PRO A 32 3.85 23.62 -18.46
C PRO A 32 5.08 23.38 -19.32
N GLN A 33 5.93 24.40 -19.51
CA GLN A 33 7.20 24.22 -20.20
C GLN A 33 7.99 23.14 -19.45
N LEU A 34 8.02 21.95 -20.05
CA LEU A 34 8.62 20.72 -19.51
C LEU A 34 10.17 20.78 -19.52
N ASP A 35 10.73 21.96 -19.76
CA ASP A 35 12.17 22.20 -19.95
C ASP A 35 12.92 22.57 -18.67
N VAL A 36 12.23 22.64 -17.52
CA VAL A 36 12.86 22.92 -16.24
C VAL A 36 12.64 21.74 -15.29
N LEU A 37 13.74 21.18 -14.77
CA LEU A 37 13.81 20.23 -13.64
C LEU A 37 13.57 18.73 -13.90
N PHE A 38 14.31 18.10 -14.80
CA PHE A 38 14.71 16.70 -14.55
C PHE A 38 16.21 16.52 -14.80
N ASP A 39 16.99 16.55 -13.72
CA ASP A 39 18.39 16.11 -13.75
C ASP A 39 18.42 14.66 -14.25
N ALA A 40 19.25 14.37 -15.27
CA ALA A 40 19.40 13.04 -15.85
C ALA A 40 19.67 11.98 -14.77
N LYS A 41 20.36 12.36 -13.68
CA LYS A 41 20.62 11.50 -12.54
C LYS A 41 19.36 11.17 -11.72
N GLN A 42 18.45 12.14 -11.55
CA GLN A 42 17.16 11.92 -10.88
C GLN A 42 16.26 11.00 -11.72
N TRP A 43 16.27 11.19 -13.04
CA TRP A 43 15.54 10.30 -13.96
C TRP A 43 16.09 8.88 -13.94
N GLU A 44 17.41 8.71 -14.00
CA GLU A 44 18.06 7.40 -13.90
C GLU A 44 17.73 6.70 -12.57
N GLN A 45 17.76 7.44 -11.45
CA GLN A 45 17.34 6.92 -10.14
C GLN A 45 15.87 6.49 -10.14
N PHE A 46 14.99 7.28 -10.74
CA PHE A 46 13.57 6.94 -10.87
C PHE A 46 13.38 5.65 -11.70
N VAL A 47 13.99 5.57 -12.89
CA VAL A 47 13.90 4.39 -13.76
C VAL A 47 14.46 3.15 -13.08
N ASN A 48 15.61 3.25 -12.42
CA ASN A 48 16.21 2.13 -11.68
C ASN A 48 15.29 1.67 -10.52
N THR A 49 14.67 2.62 -9.82
CA THR A 49 13.70 2.33 -8.75
C THR A 49 12.44 1.65 -9.31
N ALA A 50 11.90 2.15 -10.42
CA ALA A 50 10.73 1.57 -11.08
C ALA A 50 11.01 0.14 -11.59
N GLN A 51 12.14 -0.06 -12.27
CA GLN A 51 12.56 -1.38 -12.75
C GLN A 51 12.78 -2.36 -11.61
N SER A 52 13.40 -1.92 -10.50
CA SER A 52 13.56 -2.72 -9.29
C SER A 52 12.21 -3.16 -8.72
N LYS A 53 11.26 -2.22 -8.59
CA LYS A 53 9.89 -2.52 -8.14
C LYS A 53 9.17 -3.49 -9.08
N ILE A 54 9.30 -3.33 -10.40
CA ILE A 54 8.72 -4.25 -11.40
C ILE A 54 9.33 -5.65 -11.26
N ARG A 55 10.65 -5.75 -11.07
CA ARG A 55 11.30 -7.05 -10.87
C ARG A 55 10.82 -7.73 -9.59
N MET A 56 10.69 -6.98 -8.50
CA MET A 56 10.17 -7.50 -7.23
C MET A 56 8.70 -7.93 -7.35
N SER A 57 7.85 -7.15 -8.03
CA SER A 57 6.45 -7.49 -8.22
C SER A 57 6.27 -8.73 -9.10
N LYS A 58 7.10 -8.89 -10.16
CA LYS A 58 7.13 -10.10 -10.99
C LYS A 58 7.47 -11.35 -10.19
N GLN A 59 8.44 -11.26 -9.28
CA GLN A 59 8.79 -12.39 -8.41
C GLN A 59 7.65 -12.73 -7.44
N CYS A 60 6.95 -11.72 -6.91
CA CYS A 60 5.80 -11.91 -6.04
C CYS A 60 4.54 -12.43 -6.77
N LEU A 61 4.50 -12.45 -8.11
CA LEU A 61 3.29 -12.76 -8.85
C LEU A 61 2.70 -14.13 -8.49
N ALA A 62 3.48 -15.20 -8.58
CA ALA A 62 2.99 -16.55 -8.30
C ALA A 62 2.51 -16.72 -6.84
N PRO A 63 3.27 -16.29 -5.80
CA PRO A 63 2.79 -16.33 -4.43
C PRO A 63 1.52 -15.49 -4.19
N LEU A 64 1.38 -14.34 -4.84
CA LEU A 64 0.21 -13.48 -4.69
C LEU A 64 -1.03 -14.05 -5.40
N VAL A 65 -0.87 -14.71 -6.56
CA VAL A 65 -1.95 -15.46 -7.21
C VAL A 65 -2.45 -16.55 -6.27
N LYS A 66 -1.55 -17.36 -5.69
CA LYS A 66 -1.91 -18.38 -4.70
C LYS A 66 -2.59 -17.78 -3.47
N THR A 67 -2.13 -16.64 -2.99
CA THR A 67 -2.79 -15.93 -1.88
C THR A 67 -4.21 -15.49 -2.26
N ALA A 68 -4.40 -14.99 -3.48
CA ALA A 68 -5.69 -14.55 -3.99
C ALA A 68 -6.68 -15.71 -4.16
N GLU A 69 -6.23 -16.93 -4.46
CA GLU A 69 -7.09 -18.13 -4.51
C GLU A 69 -7.78 -18.40 -3.16
N TYR A 70 -7.09 -18.14 -2.04
CA TYR A 70 -7.65 -18.35 -0.70
C TYR A 70 -8.37 -17.13 -0.15
N TRP A 71 -7.76 -15.95 -0.24
CA TRP A 71 -8.25 -14.76 0.46
C TRP A 71 -8.91 -13.73 -0.46
N GLY A 72 -8.77 -13.87 -1.77
CA GLY A 72 -9.31 -12.97 -2.77
C GLY A 72 -8.37 -11.85 -3.18
N MET A 73 -8.41 -11.50 -4.47
CA MET A 73 -7.56 -10.46 -5.07
C MET A 73 -7.80 -9.06 -4.48
N ASN A 74 -9.03 -8.78 -4.03
CA ASN A 74 -9.38 -7.50 -3.43
C ASN A 74 -8.53 -7.16 -2.20
N LYS A 75 -8.11 -8.17 -1.42
CA LYS A 75 -7.24 -7.99 -0.25
C LYS A 75 -5.78 -7.86 -0.65
N VAL A 76 -5.34 -8.68 -1.62
CA VAL A 76 -3.98 -8.58 -2.18
C VAL A 76 -3.70 -7.16 -2.69
N GLN A 77 -4.65 -6.57 -3.40
CA GLN A 77 -4.56 -5.21 -3.91
C GLN A 77 -4.64 -4.17 -2.78
N TYR A 78 -5.65 -4.27 -1.90
CA TYR A 78 -5.86 -3.30 -0.84
C TYR A 78 -4.68 -3.21 0.14
N TYR A 79 -4.09 -4.35 0.51
CA TYR A 79 -2.92 -4.39 1.39
C TYR A 79 -1.60 -4.19 0.65
N GLU A 80 -1.61 -4.01 -0.68
CA GLU A 80 -0.41 -3.76 -1.48
C GLU A 80 0.72 -4.77 -1.22
N TRP A 81 0.40 -6.04 -0.98
CA TRP A 81 1.40 -7.04 -0.54
C TRP A 81 2.55 -7.26 -1.54
N ALA A 82 2.34 -6.93 -2.82
CA ALA A 82 3.39 -6.93 -3.85
C ALA A 82 4.57 -6.00 -3.53
N SER A 83 4.36 -4.97 -2.70
CA SER A 83 5.42 -4.02 -2.33
C SER A 83 6.33 -4.52 -1.19
N MET A 84 6.01 -5.66 -0.56
CA MET A 84 6.70 -6.18 0.63
C MET A 84 7.92 -7.05 0.31
N GLY A 85 8.11 -7.43 -0.96
CA GLY A 85 9.23 -8.24 -1.43
C GLY A 85 8.98 -9.75 -1.37
N ILE A 86 9.79 -10.50 -2.13
CA ILE A 86 9.57 -11.92 -2.43
C ILE A 86 9.43 -12.81 -1.19
N LYS A 87 10.32 -12.65 -0.21
CA LYS A 87 10.27 -13.44 1.04
C LYS A 87 8.94 -13.26 1.77
N TYR A 88 8.40 -12.05 1.79
CA TYR A 88 7.11 -11.78 2.40
C TYR A 88 5.99 -12.45 1.61
N CYS A 89 6.00 -12.32 0.29
CA CYS A 89 5.01 -12.91 -0.60
C CYS A 89 4.96 -14.46 -0.47
N ASP A 90 6.11 -15.13 -0.36
CA ASP A 90 6.18 -16.59 -0.18
C ASP A 90 5.58 -17.05 1.16
N VAL A 91 5.94 -16.37 2.25
CA VAL A 91 5.42 -16.67 3.59
C VAL A 91 3.92 -16.36 3.66
N LEU A 92 3.48 -15.27 3.02
CA LEU A 92 2.06 -14.92 2.91
C LEU A 92 1.26 -16.00 2.18
N ALA A 93 1.74 -16.49 1.03
CA ALA A 93 1.09 -17.57 0.30
C ALA A 93 1.01 -18.87 1.12
N THR A 94 2.05 -19.14 1.91
CA THR A 94 2.06 -20.27 2.84
C THR A 94 1.05 -20.09 3.97
N ALA A 95 0.98 -18.89 4.55
CA ALA A 95 0.03 -18.55 5.61
C ALA A 95 -1.42 -18.66 5.12
N ALA A 96 -1.70 -18.17 3.93
CA ALA A 96 -3.01 -18.27 3.28
C ALA A 96 -3.40 -19.73 3.00
N SER A 97 -2.48 -20.54 2.49
CA SER A 97 -2.73 -21.96 2.26
C SER A 97 -3.00 -22.74 3.55
N ARG A 98 -2.36 -22.37 4.66
CA ARG A 98 -2.58 -23.00 5.98
C ARG A 98 -3.84 -22.49 6.68
N ASN A 99 -4.29 -21.27 6.37
CA ASN A 99 -5.49 -20.65 6.93
C ASN A 99 -6.38 -20.16 5.77
N PRO A 100 -6.99 -21.07 4.99
CA PRO A 100 -7.59 -20.74 3.71
C PRO A 100 -8.82 -19.84 3.82
N VAL A 101 -9.54 -19.92 4.94
CA VAL A 101 -10.74 -19.10 5.17
C VAL A 101 -10.34 -17.74 5.73
N TRP A 102 -10.59 -16.68 4.97
CA TRP A 102 -10.22 -15.31 5.38
C TRP A 102 -10.78 -14.92 6.75
N GLU A 103 -12.05 -15.22 7.03
CA GLU A 103 -12.69 -14.87 8.31
C GLU A 103 -11.97 -15.49 9.52
N ASP A 104 -11.47 -16.72 9.36
CA ASP A 104 -10.68 -17.43 10.37
C ASP A 104 -9.27 -16.83 10.50
N ALA A 105 -8.60 -16.59 9.36
CA ALA A 105 -7.29 -15.95 9.33
C ALA A 105 -7.31 -14.55 9.96
N ARG A 106 -8.38 -13.78 9.71
CA ARG A 106 -8.58 -12.43 10.27
C ARG A 106 -8.65 -12.46 11.79
N VAL A 107 -9.39 -13.40 12.38
CA VAL A 107 -9.48 -13.54 13.85
C VAL A 107 -8.09 -13.71 14.45
N LYS A 108 -7.30 -14.64 13.88
CA LYS A 108 -5.93 -14.94 14.32
C LYS A 108 -4.99 -13.75 14.13
N LEU A 109 -5.06 -13.09 12.96
CA LEU A 109 -4.26 -11.90 12.66
C LEU A 109 -4.56 -10.76 13.63
N ASN A 110 -5.84 -10.50 13.94
CA ASN A 110 -6.20 -9.45 14.87
C ASN A 110 -5.68 -9.73 16.28
N GLN A 111 -5.71 -10.99 16.74
CA GLN A 111 -5.12 -11.36 18.03
C GLN A 111 -3.61 -11.12 18.07
N LEU A 112 -2.90 -11.45 16.99
CA LEU A 112 -1.47 -11.17 16.85
C LEU A 112 -1.17 -9.67 16.84
N LEU A 113 -1.96 -8.88 16.10
CA LEU A 113 -1.81 -7.44 16.01
C LEU A 113 -2.14 -6.74 17.34
N LEU A 114 -3.23 -7.13 18.00
CA LEU A 114 -3.63 -6.59 19.30
C LEU A 114 -2.54 -6.82 20.34
N ARG A 115 -2.00 -8.04 20.42
CA ARG A 115 -0.86 -8.33 21.31
C ARG A 115 0.33 -7.41 21.05
N ARG A 116 0.66 -7.15 19.78
CA ARG A 116 1.78 -6.24 19.47
C ARG A 116 1.51 -4.83 19.97
N ILE A 117 0.28 -4.35 19.80
CA ILE A 117 -0.12 -3.02 20.28
C ILE A 117 -0.03 -2.96 21.80
N THR A 118 -0.55 -3.98 22.51
CA THR A 118 -0.50 -4.01 23.99
C THR A 118 0.91 -4.16 24.55
N GLU A 119 1.83 -4.74 23.78
CA GLU A 119 3.28 -4.75 24.07
C GLU A 119 3.99 -3.42 23.68
N GLY A 120 3.25 -2.38 23.34
CA GLY A 120 3.79 -1.04 23.02
C GLY A 120 4.39 -0.92 21.61
N ARG A 121 4.14 -1.88 20.71
CA ARG A 121 4.67 -1.86 19.34
C ARG A 121 3.61 -1.34 18.37
N SER A 122 3.79 -0.11 17.88
CA SER A 122 2.89 0.50 16.91
C SER A 122 2.85 -0.25 15.58
N LEU A 123 1.69 -0.30 14.94
CA LEU A 123 1.52 -0.85 13.59
C LEU A 123 2.06 0.13 12.52
N ARG A 124 2.27 -0.37 11.30
CA ARG A 124 2.68 0.48 10.17
C ARG A 124 1.57 1.47 9.83
N LYS A 125 1.97 2.69 9.46
CA LYS A 125 1.06 3.71 8.89
C LYS A 125 0.86 3.49 7.38
N THR A 126 0.61 2.25 6.99
CA THR A 126 0.37 1.80 5.61
C THR A 126 -0.91 0.98 5.57
N ALA A 127 -1.43 0.69 4.38
CA ALA A 127 -2.60 -0.18 4.25
C ALA A 127 -2.36 -1.58 4.86
N ASN A 128 -1.13 -2.12 4.75
CA ASN A 128 -0.75 -3.39 5.37
C ASN A 128 -0.21 -3.24 6.80
N PRO A 129 -0.95 -3.67 7.83
CA PRO A 129 -0.46 -3.70 9.21
C PRO A 129 0.37 -4.96 9.55
N ILE A 130 0.33 -5.98 8.68
CA ILE A 130 0.84 -7.33 8.95
C ILE A 130 2.34 -7.39 8.67
N TYR A 131 3.11 -7.87 9.63
CA TYR A 131 4.55 -8.10 9.49
C TYR A 131 4.83 -9.57 9.18
N LEU A 132 6.02 -9.83 8.65
CA LEU A 132 6.47 -11.20 8.35
C LEU A 132 6.32 -12.14 9.56
N LEU A 133 6.67 -11.66 10.75
CA LEU A 133 6.56 -12.43 11.99
C LEU A 133 5.11 -12.81 12.33
N ASP A 134 4.14 -11.94 12.00
CA ASP A 134 2.72 -12.23 12.22
C ASP A 134 2.27 -13.37 11.30
N LEU A 135 2.74 -13.38 10.04
CA LEU A 135 2.49 -14.47 9.09
C LEU A 135 3.13 -15.79 9.54
N GLU A 136 4.36 -15.74 10.08
CA GLU A 136 5.03 -16.93 10.64
C GLU A 136 4.24 -17.53 11.82
N HIS A 137 3.65 -16.70 12.68
CA HIS A 137 2.79 -17.20 13.77
C HIS A 137 1.45 -17.68 13.24
N LEU A 138 0.88 -17.02 12.24
CA LEU A 138 -0.34 -17.48 11.58
C LEU A 138 -0.15 -18.86 10.93
N ILE A 139 1.00 -19.13 10.30
CA ILE A 139 1.34 -20.46 9.75
C ILE A 139 1.33 -21.52 10.85
N ALA A 140 1.85 -21.19 12.04
CA ALA A 140 1.86 -22.11 13.18
C ALA A 140 0.47 -22.28 13.84
N TRP A 141 -0.47 -21.37 13.58
CA TRP A 141 -1.82 -21.36 14.15
C TRP A 141 -2.85 -22.03 13.22
N THR A 142 -2.78 -23.34 13.07
CA THR A 142 -3.57 -24.09 12.07
C THR A 142 -5.03 -24.38 12.46
N GLY A 143 -5.37 -24.34 13.76
CA GLY A 143 -6.71 -24.66 14.28
C GLY A 143 -7.52 -23.46 14.76
N LYS A 144 -8.78 -23.70 15.16
CA LYS A 144 -9.67 -22.75 15.84
C LYS A 144 -9.56 -22.86 17.37
N THR A 145 -8.34 -22.96 17.84
CA THR A 145 -7.99 -23.14 19.24
C THR A 145 -7.05 -22.03 19.67
N ASP A 146 -6.82 -21.90 20.96
CA ASP A 146 -5.82 -20.96 21.45
C ASP A 146 -4.43 -21.28 20.88
N PHE A 147 -3.65 -20.23 20.64
CA PHE A 147 -2.30 -20.34 20.13
C PHE A 147 -1.31 -20.20 21.26
N GLU A 148 -0.54 -21.26 21.49
CA GLU A 148 0.57 -21.28 22.43
C GLU A 148 1.89 -21.07 21.70
N LYS A 149 2.55 -19.93 21.94
CA LYS A 149 3.95 -19.79 21.54
C LYS A 149 4.84 -20.39 22.63
N LYS A 150 5.62 -21.39 22.25
CA LYS A 150 6.68 -21.97 23.10
C LYS A 150 8.04 -21.34 22.75
N GLY A 151 8.97 -21.31 23.71
CA GLY A 151 10.34 -20.79 23.54
C GLY A 151 10.66 -19.55 24.37
N ARG A 152 11.54 -18.66 23.86
CA ARG A 152 12.12 -17.53 24.63
C ARG A 152 11.10 -16.55 25.21
N ARG A 153 9.94 -16.39 24.57
CA ARG A 153 8.82 -15.59 25.09
C ARG A 153 7.56 -16.43 24.97
N VAL A 154 7.16 -17.03 26.07
CA VAL A 154 5.95 -17.85 26.16
C VAL A 154 4.75 -16.92 26.28
N TYR A 155 3.74 -17.14 25.45
CA TYR A 155 2.45 -16.47 25.58
C TYR A 155 1.37 -17.32 24.92
N THR A 156 0.13 -17.08 25.35
CA THR A 156 -1.06 -17.69 24.78
C THR A 156 -1.96 -16.61 24.20
N LEU A 157 -2.49 -16.84 23.01
CA LEU A 157 -3.51 -15.99 22.39
C LEU A 157 -4.80 -16.78 22.24
N LYS A 158 -5.91 -16.18 22.65
CA LYS A 158 -7.22 -16.80 22.51
C LYS A 158 -7.70 -16.79 21.07
N TYR A 159 -8.38 -17.85 20.64
CA TYR A 159 -9.15 -17.80 19.40
C TYR A 159 -10.49 -17.08 19.64
N GLU A 160 -10.46 -15.75 19.61
CA GLU A 160 -11.64 -14.92 19.89
C GLU A 160 -11.72 -13.72 18.92
N THR A 161 -12.94 -13.35 18.53
CA THR A 161 -13.16 -12.23 17.63
C THR A 161 -12.96 -10.92 18.38
N ILE A 162 -12.20 -10.00 17.78
CA ILE A 162 -11.97 -8.66 18.30
C ILE A 162 -12.97 -7.70 17.67
N THR A 163 -13.64 -6.92 18.50
CA THR A 163 -14.57 -5.86 18.13
C THR A 163 -13.95 -4.48 18.34
N GLU A 164 -14.62 -3.42 17.89
CA GLU A 164 -14.10 -2.05 18.05
C GLU A 164 -13.93 -1.65 19.53
N SER A 165 -14.76 -2.16 20.44
CA SER A 165 -14.65 -1.88 21.88
C SER A 165 -13.40 -2.48 22.53
N ASP A 166 -12.80 -3.48 21.91
CA ASP A 166 -11.58 -4.14 22.40
C ASP A 166 -10.31 -3.41 21.96
N LEU A 167 -10.42 -2.44 21.04
CA LEU A 167 -9.28 -1.77 20.45
C LEU A 167 -8.76 -0.62 21.35
N PRO A 168 -7.44 -0.52 21.52
CA PRO A 168 -6.84 0.65 22.16
C PRO A 168 -7.13 1.94 21.38
N VAL A 169 -7.14 3.07 22.10
CA VAL A 169 -7.31 4.40 21.50
C VAL A 169 -6.29 4.61 20.37
N GLY A 170 -6.77 5.10 19.23
CA GLY A 170 -5.94 5.33 18.04
C GLY A 170 -5.84 4.14 17.09
N TYR A 171 -6.67 3.10 17.25
CA TYR A 171 -6.81 1.99 16.32
C TYR A 171 -8.28 1.77 15.92
N VAL A 172 -8.48 1.25 14.71
CA VAL A 172 -9.80 0.90 14.17
C VAL A 172 -9.69 -0.38 13.35
N LEU A 173 -10.82 -1.04 13.08
CA LEU A 173 -10.89 -2.09 12.07
C LEU A 173 -11.00 -1.47 10.67
N ASP A 174 -10.34 -2.07 9.69
CA ASP A 174 -10.46 -1.67 8.31
C ASP A 174 -11.65 -2.32 7.59
N ARG A 175 -11.80 -2.07 6.28
CA ARG A 175 -12.91 -2.59 5.48
C ARG A 175 -12.97 -4.12 5.37
N PHE A 176 -11.88 -4.81 5.71
CA PHE A 176 -11.81 -6.28 5.77
C PHE A 176 -11.75 -6.79 7.22
N GLY A 177 -11.93 -5.90 8.19
CA GLY A 177 -11.95 -6.16 9.61
C GLY A 177 -10.58 -6.38 10.24
N VAL A 178 -9.48 -5.92 9.61
CA VAL A 178 -8.12 -6.02 10.18
C VAL A 178 -7.77 -4.75 10.96
N ILE A 179 -7.13 -4.89 12.11
CA ILE A 179 -6.72 -3.75 12.94
C ILE A 179 -5.70 -2.88 12.19
N LYS A 180 -5.97 -1.57 12.12
CA LYS A 180 -5.05 -0.57 11.58
C LYS A 180 -4.98 0.67 12.48
N PRO A 181 -3.89 1.47 12.40
CA PRO A 181 -3.86 2.78 13.05
C PRO A 181 -4.99 3.67 12.54
N HIS A 182 -5.70 4.28 13.48
CA HIS A 182 -6.62 5.37 13.21
C HIS A 182 -5.79 6.63 12.96
N ILE A 183 -5.68 7.02 11.69
CA ILE A 183 -5.06 8.30 11.34
C ILE A 183 -6.09 9.38 11.67
N ILE A 184 -6.04 9.90 12.90
CA ILE A 184 -6.72 11.15 13.23
C ILE A 184 -6.04 12.21 12.36
N ARG A 185 -6.74 12.67 11.32
CA ARG A 185 -6.41 13.96 10.73
C ARG A 185 -6.77 15.00 11.78
N THR A 186 -5.84 15.32 12.67
CA THR A 186 -5.99 16.48 13.53
C THR A 186 -6.07 17.67 12.57
N LYS A 187 -7.27 18.22 12.39
CA LYS A 187 -7.41 19.54 11.78
C LYS A 187 -6.72 20.51 12.73
N SER A 188 -5.41 20.69 12.57
CA SER A 188 -4.79 21.94 12.98
C SER A 188 -5.58 23.02 12.25
N ARG A 189 -6.33 23.85 13.00
CA ARG A 189 -6.92 25.09 12.48
C ARG A 189 -5.75 25.99 12.07
N ILE A 190 -5.24 25.75 10.88
CA ILE A 190 -4.62 26.78 10.07
C ILE A 190 -5.74 27.20 9.13
N CYS A 191 -6.20 28.42 9.33
CA CYS A 191 -7.25 29.02 8.52
C CYS A 191 -6.71 29.20 7.09
N SER A 192 -6.89 28.20 6.23
CA SER A 192 -6.68 28.32 4.79
C SER A 192 -7.70 27.46 4.05
N ARG A 193 -8.37 28.09 3.09
CA ARG A 193 -9.49 27.60 2.29
C ARG A 193 -9.18 26.29 1.57
N GLU A 194 -10.16 25.38 1.63
CA GLU A 194 -10.44 24.22 0.77
C GLU A 194 -9.29 23.58 -0.03
N VAL A 195 -8.82 22.43 0.46
CA VAL A 195 -8.05 21.45 -0.32
C VAL A 195 -8.87 20.15 -0.37
N GLN A 196 -9.60 19.95 -1.47
CA GLN A 196 -10.11 18.64 -1.85
C GLN A 196 -8.95 17.84 -2.45
N GLN A 197 -8.55 16.76 -1.78
CA GLN A 197 -7.58 15.80 -2.31
C GLN A 197 -8.22 14.89 -3.38
N PRO A 198 -7.55 14.63 -4.51
CA PRO A 198 -8.07 13.75 -5.55
C PRO A 198 -7.88 12.26 -5.21
N SER A 199 -8.90 11.48 -5.58
CA SER A 199 -8.92 10.02 -5.60
C SER A 199 -7.95 9.47 -6.64
N LEU A 200 -7.15 8.46 -6.27
CA LEU A 200 -6.33 7.67 -7.19
C LEU A 200 -7.23 6.91 -8.18
N ILE A 201 -7.20 7.28 -9.45
CA ILE A 201 -7.72 6.47 -10.55
C ILE A 201 -6.55 5.62 -11.05
N ALA A 202 -6.65 4.30 -10.90
CA ALA A 202 -5.73 3.34 -11.50
C ALA A 202 -6.28 2.93 -12.88
N ILE A 203 -5.68 3.43 -13.96
CA ILE A 203 -5.97 2.93 -15.31
C ILE A 203 -4.92 1.86 -15.64
N PHE A 204 -5.39 0.64 -15.89
CA PHE A 204 -4.56 -0.45 -16.40
C PHE A 204 -4.25 -0.18 -17.87
N LEU A 205 -3.05 0.34 -18.14
CA LEU A 205 -2.42 0.19 -19.45
C LEU A 205 -1.29 -0.82 -19.30
N SER A 206 -1.31 -1.79 -20.20
CA SER A 206 -0.43 -2.96 -20.27
C SER A 206 1.02 -2.60 -19.94
N ASP A 207 1.53 -3.21 -18.88
CA ASP A 207 2.94 -3.41 -18.55
C ASP A 207 3.80 -2.28 -17.94
N VAL A 208 3.25 -1.12 -17.51
CA VAL A 208 4.00 -0.18 -16.65
C VAL A 208 3.09 0.49 -15.62
N LEU A 209 3.39 0.29 -14.33
CA LEU A 209 2.74 1.02 -13.24
C LEU A 209 3.37 2.42 -13.13
N VAL A 210 2.74 3.43 -13.73
CA VAL A 210 3.14 4.83 -13.55
C VAL A 210 2.30 5.41 -12.42
N THR A 211 2.90 5.58 -11.24
CA THR A 211 2.33 6.41 -10.18
C THR A 211 2.79 7.85 -10.39
N GLY A 212 1.92 8.68 -10.96
CA GLY A 212 2.11 10.13 -10.98
C GLY A 212 1.59 10.75 -9.67
N ASN A 213 2.39 11.60 -9.03
CA ASN A 213 1.85 12.50 -8.01
C ASN A 213 0.93 13.50 -8.74
N CYS A 214 -0.34 13.61 -8.31
CA CYS A 214 -1.16 14.75 -8.68
C CYS A 214 -0.51 16.01 -8.11
N CYS A 215 -0.28 17.00 -8.97
CA CYS A 215 0.31 18.29 -8.61
C CYS A 215 -0.55 19.01 -7.57
N ASP A 216 0.08 19.42 -6.46
CA ASP A 216 -0.47 20.42 -5.56
C ASP A 216 -0.58 21.76 -6.28
N CYS A 217 -1.78 22.33 -6.24
CA CYS A 217 -2.10 23.67 -6.73
C CYS A 217 -1.65 24.73 -5.72
N SER A 218 -0.59 25.49 -5.99
CA SER A 218 -0.55 26.92 -5.63
C SER A 218 0.56 27.67 -6.35
N SER A 219 0.19 28.57 -7.27
CA SER A 219 1.00 29.74 -7.60
C SER A 219 0.06 30.93 -7.80
N SER A 220 -0.20 31.64 -6.71
CA SER A 220 -0.73 33.00 -6.78
C SER A 220 0.46 33.93 -6.98
N ARG A 221 0.55 34.53 -8.16
CA ARG A 221 1.42 35.68 -8.43
C ARG A 221 1.04 36.81 -7.49
N VAL A 222 1.98 37.27 -6.68
CA VAL A 222 1.96 38.59 -6.05
C VAL A 222 2.95 39.46 -6.80
N VAL A 223 2.46 40.42 -7.58
CA VAL A 223 3.19 41.65 -7.96
C VAL A 223 2.15 42.78 -8.12
N VAL A 224 2.02 43.64 -7.10
CA VAL A 224 2.38 45.09 -7.03
C VAL A 224 1.38 46.04 -7.73
N TYR A 225 0.74 46.93 -6.95
CA TYR A 225 1.10 48.34 -6.76
C TYR A 225 0.75 48.78 -5.34
#